data_AF-A0A4S1W3X0-F1
#
_entry.id   AF-A0A4S1W3X0-F1
#
_cell.length_a   1.000
_cell.length_b   1.000
_cell.length_c   1.000
_cell.angle_alpha   90.00
_cell.angle_beta   90.00
_cell.angle_gamma   90.00
#
_symmetry.space_group_name_H-M   'P 1'
#
loop_
_entity.id
_entity.type
_entity.pdbx_description
1 polymer ?
#
loop_
_entity_poly.entity_id
_entity_poly.type
_entity_poly.pdbx_seq_one_letter_code
_entity_poly.pdbx_strand_id
1 'polypeptide(L)'
;MATSIEGLKAAADIAKQIITLSTGSVAFTITFLDKFQIRGKDQFATIPVALYVAWVLFGVTILFALLHLMGITGSLESIDRKANGWSLTPHQTMAADGGTDHLRWPGILMLAFFLFAVIAMIVSGFKLG
;
A
#
# COMPACT_ATOMS: atom_id res chain seq x y z
N MET A 1 -2.31 -23.46 15.11
CA MET A 1 -1.72 -22.18 15.56
C MET A 1 -0.57 -21.70 14.66
N ALA A 2 0.21 -22.58 14.02
CA ALA A 2 1.28 -22.16 13.08
C ALA A 2 0.78 -21.47 11.80
N THR A 3 -0.35 -21.93 11.25
CA THR A 3 -0.93 -21.44 9.99
C THR A 3 -1.39 -19.97 10.02
N SER A 4 -1.79 -19.43 11.18
CA SER A 4 -2.22 -18.01 11.28
C SER A 4 -1.03 -17.04 11.25
N ILE A 5 0.10 -17.43 11.83
CA ILE A 5 1.32 -16.61 11.88
C ILE A 5 1.96 -16.54 10.48
N GLU A 6 2.02 -17.67 9.77
CA GLU A 6 2.53 -17.70 8.39
C GLU A 6 1.70 -16.82 7.45
N GLY A 7 0.37 -16.86 7.56
CA GLY A 7 -0.51 -15.98 6.79
C GLY A 7 -0.28 -14.49 7.07
N LEU A 8 -0.07 -14.11 8.33
CA LEU A 8 0.25 -12.73 8.72
C LEU A 8 1.61 -12.27 8.18
N LYS A 9 2.62 -13.15 8.19
CA LYS A 9 3.95 -12.86 7.61
C LYS A 9 3.87 -12.66 6.10
N ALA A 10 3.16 -13.55 5.39
CA ALA A 10 2.95 -13.43 3.95
C ALA A 10 2.22 -12.11 3.60
N ALA A 11 1.18 -11.74 4.36
CA ALA A 11 0.48 -10.47 4.18
C ALA A 11 1.40 -9.25 4.38
N ALA A 12 2.29 -9.30 5.38
CA ALA A 12 3.26 -8.24 5.62
C ALA A 12 4.26 -8.10 4.46
N ASP A 13 4.69 -9.21 3.87
CA ASP A 13 5.61 -9.19 2.74
C ASP A 13 4.95 -8.65 1.46
N ILE A 14 3.67 -8.97 1.23
CA ILE A 14 2.87 -8.35 0.16
C ILE A 14 2.78 -6.84 0.34
N ALA A 15 2.47 -6.37 1.56
CA ALA A 15 2.37 -4.94 1.85
C ALA A 15 3.70 -4.20 1.58
N LYS A 16 4.83 -4.78 2.00
CA LYS A 16 6.17 -4.23 1.71
C LYS A 16 6.44 -4.16 0.20
N GLN A 17 6.09 -5.21 -0.54
CA GLN A 17 6.27 -5.24 -1.99
C GLN A 17 5.45 -4.13 -2.67
N ILE A 18 4.21 -3.91 -2.23
CA ILE A 18 3.35 -2.82 -2.75
C ILE A 18 3.97 -1.46 -2.45
N ILE A 19 4.52 -1.23 -1.25
CA ILE A 19 5.22 0.01 -0.90
C ILE A 19 6.42 0.22 -1.83
N THR A 20 7.25 -0.82 -2.04
CA THR A 20 8.42 -0.77 -2.92
C THR A 20 8.04 -0.45 -4.36
N LEU A 21 7.04 -1.13 -4.90
CA LEU A 21 6.55 -0.89 -6.27
C LEU A 21 6.00 0.53 -6.40
N SER A 22 5.16 0.97 -5.46
CA SER A 22 4.58 2.32 -5.45
C SER A 22 5.65 3.40 -5.43
N THR A 23 6.64 3.26 -4.54
CA THR A 23 7.74 4.22 -4.40
C THR A 23 8.62 4.23 -5.65
N GLY A 24 8.96 3.05 -6.19
CA GLY A 24 9.73 2.90 -7.40
C GLY A 24 9.04 3.54 -8.61
N SER A 25 7.74 3.31 -8.78
CA SER A 25 6.95 3.89 -9.88
C SER A 25 6.87 5.42 -9.78
N VAL A 26 6.66 5.97 -8.59
CA VAL A 26 6.64 7.43 -8.38
C VAL A 26 8.02 8.03 -8.65
N ALA A 27 9.09 7.47 -8.07
CA ALA A 27 10.44 7.96 -8.28
C ALA A 27 10.87 7.89 -9.77
N PHE A 28 10.55 6.79 -10.44
CA PHE A 28 10.81 6.61 -11.87
C PHE A 28 10.08 7.65 -12.71
N THR A 29 8.78 7.84 -12.49
CA THR A 29 7.97 8.79 -13.28
C THR A 29 8.32 10.24 -13.03
N ILE A 30 8.73 10.62 -11.81
CA ILE A 30 9.27 11.95 -11.52
C ILE A 30 10.62 12.15 -12.23
N THR A 31 11.52 11.17 -12.15
CA THR A 31 12.86 11.25 -12.76
C THR A 31 12.80 11.41 -14.28
N PHE A 32 11.85 10.72 -14.92
CA PHE A 32 11.68 10.75 -16.37
C PHE A 32 10.56 11.68 -16.85
N LEU A 33 10.01 12.54 -15.97
CA LEU A 33 8.89 13.43 -16.31
C LEU A 33 9.16 14.24 -17.58
N ASP A 34 10.35 14.85 -17.67
CA ASP A 34 10.77 15.68 -18.80
C ASP A 34 10.97 14.88 -20.10
N LYS A 35 11.13 13.55 -20.02
CA LYS A 35 11.21 12.67 -21.19
C LYS A 35 9.84 12.33 -21.75
N PHE A 36 8.79 12.40 -20.93
CA PHE A 36 7.42 12.14 -21.36
C PHE A 36 6.73 13.38 -21.95
N GLN A 37 7.32 14.57 -21.82
CA GLN A 37 6.76 15.79 -22.40
C GLN A 37 7.17 15.93 -23.87
N ILE A 38 6.17 16.06 -24.75
CA ILE A 38 6.39 16.34 -26.18
C ILE A 38 7.07 17.71 -26.28
N ARG A 39 8.31 17.72 -26.79
CA ARG A 39 9.08 18.95 -27.09
C ARG A 39 8.37 19.74 -28.20
N GLY A 40 7.44 20.59 -27.81
CA GLY A 40 6.73 21.50 -28.71
C GLY A 40 6.43 22.83 -28.03
N LYS A 41 7.34 23.80 -28.22
CA LYS A 41 7.16 25.26 -28.02
C LYS A 41 6.73 25.75 -26.63
N ASP A 42 7.70 26.32 -25.89
CA ASP A 42 7.56 27.46 -24.97
C ASP A 42 6.36 27.49 -24.00
N GLN A 43 5.96 26.34 -23.46
CA GLN A 43 4.95 26.30 -22.40
C GLN A 43 5.47 25.50 -21.22
N PHE A 44 5.37 26.12 -20.04
CA PHE A 44 5.65 25.52 -18.75
C PHE A 44 5.24 24.05 -18.72
N ALA A 45 6.14 23.19 -18.26
CA ALA A 45 5.96 21.75 -18.11
C ALA A 45 4.61 21.44 -17.45
N THR A 46 3.58 21.17 -18.25
CA THR A 46 2.24 20.93 -17.74
C THR A 46 2.13 19.45 -17.43
N ILE A 47 2.12 19.11 -16.14
CA ILE A 47 1.97 17.74 -15.67
C ILE A 47 0.57 17.24 -16.05
N PRO A 48 0.44 16.09 -16.74
CA PRO A 48 -0.86 15.52 -17.04
C PRO A 48 -1.62 15.24 -15.74
N VAL A 49 -2.87 15.69 -15.66
CA VAL A 49 -3.73 15.51 -14.47
C VAL A 49 -3.80 14.03 -14.07
N ALA A 50 -3.84 13.12 -15.04
CA ALA A 50 -3.86 11.67 -14.79
C ALA A 50 -2.61 11.16 -14.06
N LEU A 51 -1.42 11.70 -14.38
CA LEU A 51 -0.16 11.34 -13.73
C LEU A 51 -0.11 11.86 -12.30
N TYR A 52 -0.55 13.11 -12.08
CA TYR A 52 -0.64 13.69 -10.74
C TYR A 52 -1.60 12.89 -9.85
N VAL A 53 -2.76 12.50 -10.37
CA VAL A 53 -3.72 11.64 -9.68
C VAL A 53 -3.08 10.29 -9.33
N ALA A 54 -2.33 9.68 -10.25
CA ALA A 54 -1.63 8.43 -9.98
C ALA A 54 -0.65 8.55 -8.80
N TRP A 55 0.15 9.63 -8.74
CA TRP A 55 1.08 9.86 -7.63
C TRP A 55 0.37 9.98 -6.28
N VAL A 56 -0.74 10.72 -6.23
CA VAL A 56 -1.56 10.83 -5.01
C VAL A 56 -2.11 9.47 -4.60
N LEU A 57 -2.63 8.68 -5.55
CA LEU A 57 -3.15 7.34 -5.28
C LEU A 57 -2.06 6.37 -4.78
N PHE A 58 -0.82 6.46 -5.30
CA PHE A 58 0.32 5.72 -4.75
C PHE A 58 0.66 6.16 -3.33
N GLY A 59 0.60 7.45 -3.02
CA GLY A 59 0.76 7.96 -1.66
C GLY A 59 -0.30 7.41 -0.70
N VAL A 60 -1.57 7.42 -1.11
CA VAL A 60 -2.69 6.86 -0.34
C VAL A 60 -2.55 5.34 -0.17
N THR A 61 -2.07 4.64 -1.21
CA THR A 61 -1.74 3.20 -1.14
C THR A 61 -0.73 2.92 -0.05
N ILE A 62 0.36 3.69 0.01
CA ILE A 62 1.41 3.53 1.03
C ILE A 62 0.83 3.77 2.42
N LEU A 63 -0.03 4.79 2.61
CA LEU A 63 -0.69 5.04 3.88
C LEU A 63 -1.50 3.83 4.37
N PHE A 64 -2.33 3.24 3.50
CA PHE A 64 -3.09 2.05 3.86
C PHE A 64 -2.21 0.81 4.07
N ALA A 65 -1.11 0.68 3.33
CA ALA A 65 -0.13 -0.38 3.55
C ALA A 65 0.52 -0.28 4.95
N LEU A 66 0.84 0.93 5.40
CA LEU A 66 1.37 1.18 6.75
C LEU A 66 0.34 0.86 7.83
N LEU A 67 -0.92 1.26 7.65
CA LEU A 67 -2.01 0.91 8.57
C LEU A 67 -2.24 -0.60 8.63
N HIS A 68 -2.15 -1.29 7.50
CA HIS A 68 -2.25 -2.73 7.42
C HIS A 68 -1.10 -3.43 8.18
N LEU A 69 0.14 -2.96 7.98
CA LEU A 69 1.32 -3.45 8.69
C LEU A 69 1.20 -3.24 10.21
N MET A 70 0.71 -2.08 10.65
CA MET A 70 0.44 -1.84 12.08
C MET A 70 -0.58 -2.83 12.64
N GLY A 71 -1.64 -3.13 11.88
CA GLY A 71 -2.62 -4.16 12.24
C GLY A 71 -2.01 -5.56 12.35
N ILE A 72 -1.11 -5.92 11.43
CA ILE A 72 -0.37 -7.19 11.48
C ILE A 72 0.51 -7.26 12.72
N THR A 73 1.31 -6.22 12.98
CA THR A 73 2.20 -6.19 14.13
C THR A 73 1.43 -6.29 15.45
N GLY A 74 0.33 -5.55 15.60
CA GLY A 74 -0.52 -5.65 16.81
C GLY A 74 -1.16 -7.02 16.99
N SER A 75 -1.49 -7.72 15.88
CA SER A 75 -2.03 -9.08 15.94
C SER A 75 -0.96 -10.09 16.35
N LEU A 76 0.26 -9.97 15.80
CA LEU A 76 1.40 -10.80 16.18
C LEU A 76 1.79 -10.59 17.64
N GLU A 77 1.79 -9.35 18.14
CA GLU A 77 2.03 -9.06 19.56
C GLU A 77 0.96 -9.71 20.44
N SER A 78 -0.32 -9.64 20.05
CA SER A 78 -1.41 -10.25 20.81
C SER A 78 -1.29 -11.78 20.87
N ILE A 79 -0.88 -12.41 19.75
CA ILE A 79 -0.61 -13.86 19.69
C ILE A 79 0.55 -14.24 20.61
N ASP A 80 1.65 -13.48 20.58
CA ASP A 80 2.83 -13.73 21.42
C ASP A 80 2.51 -13.56 22.91
N ARG A 81 1.79 -12.51 23.29
CA ARG A 81 1.33 -12.30 24.68
C ARG A 81 0.44 -13.44 25.17
N LYS A 82 -0.44 -13.96 24.31
CA LYS A 82 -1.28 -15.13 24.64
C LYS A 82 -0.45 -16.38 24.85
N ALA A 83 0.54 -16.62 23.99
CA ALA A 83 1.45 -17.77 24.11
C ALA A 83 2.30 -17.72 25.40
N ASN A 84 2.68 -16.51 25.84
CA ASN A 84 3.44 -16.29 27.07
C ASN A 84 2.58 -16.22 28.35
N GLY A 85 1.26 -16.42 28.25
CA GLY A 85 0.35 -16.45 29.40
C GLY A 85 0.11 -15.08 30.05
N TRP A 86 0.32 -13.98 29.33
CA TRP A 86 0.13 -12.63 29.85
C TRP A 86 -1.35 -12.21 29.81
N SER A 87 -1.72 -11.23 30.63
CA SER A 87 -3.06 -10.65 30.56
C SER A 87 -3.28 -9.93 29.22
N LEU A 88 -4.43 -10.21 28.61
CA LEU A 88 -4.87 -9.66 27.34
C LEU A 88 -6.06 -8.73 27.59
N THR A 89 -6.08 -7.60 26.90
CA THR A 89 -7.30 -6.79 26.82
C THR A 89 -8.33 -7.48 25.91
N PRO A 90 -9.64 -7.18 26.01
CA PRO A 90 -10.65 -7.80 25.16
C PRO A 90 -10.34 -7.70 23.66
N HIS A 91 -9.79 -6.56 23.22
CA HIS A 91 -9.36 -6.34 21.83
C HIS A 91 -8.17 -7.24 21.42
N GLN A 92 -7.21 -7.46 22.32
CA GLN A 92 -6.06 -8.33 22.07
C GLN A 92 -6.46 -9.80 22.04
N THR A 93 -7.43 -10.21 22.88
CA THR A 93 -7.98 -11.57 22.84
C THR A 93 -8.64 -11.85 21.49
N MET A 94 -9.44 -10.92 20.98
CA MET A 94 -10.06 -11.06 19.65
C MET A 94 -9.01 -11.14 18.53
N ALA A 95 -7.95 -10.34 18.59
CA ALA A 95 -6.85 -10.41 17.62
C ALA A 95 -6.06 -11.73 17.70
N ALA A 96 -5.83 -12.25 18.91
CA ALA A 96 -5.13 -13.51 19.13
C ALA A 96 -5.98 -14.75 18.75
N ASP A 97 -7.30 -14.63 18.80
CA ASP A 97 -8.25 -15.68 18.44
C ASP A 97 -8.62 -15.68 16.94
N GLY A 98 -8.02 -14.79 16.15
CA GLY A 98 -8.20 -14.75 14.70
C GLY A 98 -9.27 -13.78 14.20
N GLY A 99 -9.69 -12.82 15.01
CA GLY A 99 -10.43 -11.64 14.52
C GLY A 99 -9.57 -10.89 13.51
N THR A 100 -10.03 -10.80 12.26
CA THR A 100 -9.25 -10.22 11.14
C THR A 100 -9.80 -8.91 10.61
N ASP A 101 -10.88 -8.38 11.19
CA ASP A 101 -11.58 -7.23 10.61
C ASP A 101 -10.71 -5.96 10.56
N HIS A 102 -9.87 -5.74 11.58
CA HIS A 102 -8.91 -4.63 11.60
C HIS A 102 -7.77 -4.78 10.59
N LEU A 103 -7.52 -5.99 10.09
CA LEU A 103 -6.52 -6.28 9.05
C LEU A 103 -7.12 -6.16 7.65
N ARG A 104 -8.35 -6.66 7.46
CA ARG A 104 -8.98 -6.80 6.14
C ARG A 104 -9.24 -5.46 5.48
N TRP A 105 -9.78 -4.50 6.23
CA TRP A 105 -10.16 -3.19 5.67
C TRP A 105 -8.96 -2.40 5.13
N PRO A 106 -7.88 -2.19 5.90
CA PRO A 106 -6.68 -1.53 5.38
C PRO A 106 -6.05 -2.28 4.19
N GLY A 107 -6.04 -3.61 4.23
CA GLY A 107 -5.47 -4.43 3.15
C GLY A 107 -6.24 -4.32 1.83
N ILE A 108 -7.58 -4.35 1.89
CA ILE A 108 -8.44 -4.17 0.71
C ILE A 108 -8.28 -2.76 0.13
N LEU A 109 -8.27 -1.74 0.99
CA LEU A 109 -8.09 -0.35 0.55
C LEU A 109 -6.73 -0.15 -0.10
N MET A 110 -5.65 -0.66 0.51
CA MET A 110 -4.32 -0.65 -0.09
C MET A 110 -4.33 -1.22 -1.51
N LEU A 111 -4.90 -2.42 -1.71
CA LEU A 111 -4.96 -3.05 -3.04
C LEU A 111 -5.83 -2.27 -4.03
N ALA A 112 -6.98 -1.76 -3.60
CA ALA A 112 -7.87 -0.99 -4.46
C ALA A 112 -7.20 0.30 -4.94
N PHE A 113 -6.60 1.07 -4.03
CA PHE A 113 -5.88 2.29 -4.38
C PHE A 113 -4.66 2.02 -5.26
N PHE A 114 -3.92 0.93 -5.01
CA PHE A 114 -2.79 0.54 -5.84
C PHE A 114 -3.23 0.27 -7.29
N LEU A 115 -4.30 -0.51 -7.47
CA LEU A 115 -4.83 -0.82 -8.81
C LEU A 115 -5.32 0.44 -9.52
N PHE A 116 -6.03 1.34 -8.83
CA PHE A 116 -6.44 2.62 -9.42
C PHE A 116 -5.23 3.49 -9.79
N ALA A 117 -4.18 3.50 -8.97
CA ALA A 117 -2.95 4.24 -9.27
C ALA A 117 -2.27 3.71 -10.54
N VAL A 118 -2.17 2.39 -10.68
CA VAL A 118 -1.61 1.73 -11.88
C VAL A 118 -2.45 2.06 -13.12
N ILE A 119 -3.78 1.97 -13.04
CA ILE A 119 -4.67 2.33 -14.15
C ILE A 119 -4.48 3.80 -14.55
N ALA A 120 -4.48 4.73 -13.58
CA ALA A 120 -4.28 6.15 -13.84
C ALA A 120 -2.92 6.43 -14.52
N MET A 121 -1.86 5.73 -14.09
CA MET A 121 -0.52 5.82 -14.68
C MET A 121 -0.51 5.29 -16.13
N ILE A 122 -1.14 4.15 -16.40
CA ILE A 122 -1.26 3.58 -17.76
C ILE A 122 -2.04 4.52 -18.68
N VAL A 123 -3.18 5.06 -18.22
CA VAL A 123 -3.99 6.04 -18.96
C VAL A 123 -3.18 7.30 -19.27
N SER A 124 -2.32 7.75 -18.34
CA SER A 124 -1.41 8.85 -18.61
C SER A 124 -0.43 8.52 -19.74
N GLY A 125 0.09 7.29 -19.80
CA GLY A 125 0.95 6.83 -20.88
C GLY A 125 0.27 6.92 -22.25
N PHE A 126 -0.98 6.44 -22.37
CA PHE A 126 -1.75 6.52 -23.63
C PHE A 126 -2.14 7.93 -24.05
N LYS A 127 -2.21 8.90 -23.11
CA LYS A 127 -2.48 10.31 -23.43
C LYS A 127 -1.22 11.09 -23.83
N LEU A 128 -0.05 10.56 -23.52
CA LEU A 128 1.25 11.19 -23.77
C LEU A 128 1.95 10.66 -25.03
N GLY A 129 1.65 9.43 -25.45
CA GLY A 129 2.10 8.84 -26.73
C GLY A 129 1.18 9.22 -27.88
#